data_AF-A0A8H5FTX6-F1
#
_entry.id   AF-A0A8H5FTX6-F1
#
_cell.length_a   1.000
_cell.length_b   1.000
_cell.length_c   1.000
_cell.angle_alpha   90.00
_cell.angle_beta   90.00
_cell.angle_gamma   90.00
#
_symmetry.space_group_name_H-M   'P 1'
#
loop_
_entity.id
_entity.type
_entity.pdbx_description
1 polymer ?
#
loop_
_entity_poly.entity_id
_entity_poly.type
_entity_poly.pdbx_seq_one_letter_code
_entity_poly.pdbx_strand_id
1 'polypeptide(L)'
;MSESQPVLISYLRLPPNEQLFSRLKEILLLLREKLEHLTLALAVPQDPDSPFVLPKEVNKALKPLRTAASGQSIALGNVLFQTRLFANKTLQLVDTLEAADSKVEKPDVIEKLIYNAKTAVESCETAAKEMEEVSELTTSTIQSLRPVIDKTSNNASAAVFTEENSQVVNELLKATREGSTLFRQTGQYYRDAGEHFRDDEALRANPPSPEEINVVRQRWTAFVTSLGDYEADLSKIGAAIRLGPKVHEARRLGRLWSRFGKTSTQDRTTTPAQPRTILDANTSDHAPARPRERNVSFLRSIWQWILAHFSTKKNK
;
A
#
# COMPACT_ATOMS: atom_id res chain seq x y z
N MET A 1 -0.16 31.73 30.69
CA MET A 1 -0.31 31.17 29.34
C MET A 1 -1.62 30.41 29.34
N SER A 2 -2.61 30.89 28.61
CA SER A 2 -3.93 30.25 28.58
C SER A 2 -3.82 29.01 27.69
N GLU A 3 -3.92 27.82 28.29
CA GLU A 3 -4.12 26.59 27.53
C GLU A 3 -5.45 26.69 26.80
N SER A 4 -5.41 26.87 25.48
CA SER A 4 -6.60 26.84 24.64
C SER A 4 -7.24 25.46 24.78
N GLN A 5 -8.46 25.42 25.31
CA GLN A 5 -9.24 24.19 25.36
C GLN A 5 -9.41 23.61 23.94
N PRO A 6 -9.36 22.28 23.78
CA PRO A 6 -9.57 21.65 22.48
C PRO A 6 -10.96 22.03 21.95
N VAL A 7 -11.01 22.60 20.75
CA VAL A 7 -12.28 22.91 20.07
C VAL A 7 -13.02 21.60 19.85
N LEU A 8 -14.21 21.49 20.46
CA LEU A 8 -15.11 20.36 20.23
C LEU A 8 -15.68 20.52 18.81
N ILE A 9 -15.40 19.56 17.94
CA ILE A 9 -15.97 19.52 16.60
C ILE A 9 -17.16 18.58 16.66
N SER A 10 -18.34 19.18 16.74
CA SER A 10 -19.58 18.49 17.08
C SER A 10 -20.29 17.95 15.86
N TYR A 11 -20.26 18.73 14.77
CA TYR A 11 -21.11 18.48 13.61
C TYR A 11 -20.33 18.38 12.30
N LEU A 12 -19.32 19.22 12.09
CA LEU A 12 -18.55 19.16 10.86
C LEU A 12 -17.54 17.99 10.90
N ARG A 13 -17.40 17.26 9.78
CA ARG A 13 -16.41 16.18 9.70
C ARG A 13 -15.04 16.74 9.36
N LEU A 14 -14.02 16.34 10.13
CA LEU A 14 -12.62 16.53 9.77
C LEU A 14 -12.22 15.66 8.58
N PRO A 15 -11.21 16.07 7.78
CA PRO A 15 -10.68 15.25 6.69
C PRO A 15 -10.19 13.88 7.19
N PRO A 16 -10.12 12.86 6.31
CA PRO A 16 -9.53 11.57 6.66
C PRO A 16 -8.05 11.73 7.01
N ASN A 17 -7.47 10.72 7.66
CA ASN A 17 -6.03 10.72 7.98
C ASN A 17 -5.20 10.73 6.69
N GLU A 18 -4.43 11.79 6.48
CA GLU A 18 -3.56 11.97 5.32
C GLU A 18 -2.55 10.82 5.14
N GLN A 19 -2.09 10.24 6.26
CA GLN A 19 -1.13 9.13 6.23
C GLN A 19 -1.65 7.92 5.44
N LEU A 20 -2.96 7.75 5.30
CA LEU A 20 -3.56 6.69 4.47
C LEU A 20 -3.14 6.84 3.00
N PHE A 21 -3.18 8.06 2.46
CA PHE A 21 -2.83 8.32 1.06
C PHE A 21 -1.32 8.25 0.83
N SER A 22 -0.53 8.75 1.78
CA SER A 22 0.93 8.61 1.75
C SER A 22 1.31 7.12 1.75
N ARG A 23 0.66 6.31 2.59
CA ARG A 23 0.92 4.87 2.67
C ARG A 23 0.51 4.13 1.41
N LEU A 24 -0.62 4.50 0.78
CA LEU A 24 -1.03 3.95 -0.52
C LEU A 24 0.01 4.26 -1.62
N LYS A 25 0.59 5.47 -1.64
CA LYS A 25 1.69 5.81 -2.56
C LYS A 25 2.94 4.96 -2.28
N GLU A 26 3.31 4.77 -1.02
CA GLU A 26 4.42 3.87 -0.63
C GLU A 26 4.20 2.44 -1.11
N ILE A 27 2.98 1.91 -1.00
CA ILE A 27 2.63 0.58 -1.50
C ILE A 27 2.85 0.50 -3.01
N LEU A 28 2.47 1.52 -3.79
CA LEU A 28 2.75 1.53 -5.24
C LEU A 28 4.26 1.52 -5.54
N LEU A 29 5.06 2.25 -4.77
CA LEU A 29 6.52 2.23 -4.90
C LEU A 29 7.09 0.85 -4.53
N LEU A 30 6.55 0.20 -3.51
CA LEU A 30 6.92 -1.15 -3.10
C LEU A 30 6.56 -2.17 -4.19
N LEU A 31 5.35 -2.09 -4.76
CA LEU A 31 4.94 -2.94 -5.89
C LEU A 31 5.91 -2.80 -7.06
N ARG A 32 6.31 -1.57 -7.39
CA ARG A 32 7.33 -1.30 -8.41
C ARG A 32 8.63 -2.01 -8.09
N GLU A 33 9.20 -1.74 -6.91
CA GLU A 33 10.50 -2.29 -6.48
C GLU A 33 10.50 -3.83 -6.55
N LYS A 34 9.49 -4.47 -5.98
CA LYS A 34 9.45 -5.93 -5.90
C LYS A 34 9.16 -6.59 -7.24
N LEU A 35 8.36 -5.98 -8.11
CA LEU A 35 8.18 -6.46 -9.49
C LEU A 35 9.45 -6.28 -10.33
N GLU A 36 10.21 -5.21 -10.10
CA GLU A 36 11.55 -5.03 -10.68
C GLU A 36 12.49 -6.14 -10.20
N HIS A 37 12.59 -6.39 -8.89
CA HIS A 37 13.40 -7.48 -8.33
C HIS A 37 13.05 -8.83 -8.95
N LEU A 38 11.76 -9.18 -8.99
CA LEU A 38 11.30 -10.43 -9.57
C LEU A 38 11.71 -10.55 -11.05
N THR A 39 11.61 -9.45 -11.80
CA THR A 39 12.03 -9.43 -13.21
C THR A 39 13.52 -9.64 -13.37
N LEU A 40 14.34 -9.05 -12.49
CA LEU A 40 15.79 -9.22 -12.51
C LEU A 40 16.18 -10.66 -12.15
N ALA A 41 15.56 -11.23 -11.11
CA ALA A 41 15.78 -12.62 -10.71
C ALA A 41 15.44 -13.60 -11.85
N LEU A 42 14.38 -13.32 -12.60
CA LEU A 42 13.95 -14.13 -13.75
C LEU A 42 14.77 -13.92 -15.02
N ALA A 43 15.54 -12.83 -15.08
CA ALA A 43 16.36 -12.47 -16.23
C ALA A 43 17.84 -12.81 -16.05
N VAL A 44 18.24 -13.39 -14.91
CA VAL A 44 19.63 -13.80 -14.65
C VAL A 44 20.09 -14.73 -15.78
N PRO A 45 21.08 -14.30 -16.59
CA PRO A 45 21.54 -15.10 -17.70
C PRO A 45 22.33 -16.29 -17.16
N GLN A 46 22.14 -17.46 -17.78
CA GLN A 46 23.01 -18.62 -17.51
C GLN A 46 24.43 -18.41 -18.08
N ASP A 47 24.60 -17.39 -18.93
CA ASP A 47 25.86 -17.02 -19.57
C ASP A 47 26.18 -15.52 -19.35
N PRO A 48 27.30 -15.16 -18.68
CA PRO A 48 27.68 -13.77 -18.39
C PRO A 48 27.85 -12.87 -19.62
N ASP A 49 28.06 -13.44 -20.81
CA ASP A 49 28.25 -12.68 -22.06
C ASP A 49 26.96 -12.52 -22.89
N SER A 50 25.88 -13.21 -22.50
CA SER A 50 24.59 -13.13 -23.19
C SER A 50 23.88 -11.79 -22.90
N PRO A 51 23.22 -11.17 -23.92
CA PRO A 51 22.38 -10.00 -23.69
C PRO A 51 21.27 -10.35 -22.68
N PHE A 52 21.02 -9.43 -21.75
CA PHE A 52 20.01 -9.58 -20.69
C PHE A 52 18.61 -9.50 -21.32
N VAL A 53 18.11 -10.65 -21.81
CA VAL A 53 16.83 -10.76 -22.47
C VAL A 53 15.95 -11.65 -21.62
N LEU A 54 14.88 -11.07 -21.08
CA LEU A 54 13.84 -11.83 -20.40
C LEU A 54 13.21 -12.80 -21.42
N PRO A 55 13.17 -14.12 -21.16
CA PRO A 55 12.54 -15.07 -22.07
C PRO A 55 11.11 -14.64 -22.40
N LYS A 56 10.68 -14.85 -23.65
CA LYS A 56 9.38 -14.35 -24.14
C LYS A 56 8.22 -14.89 -23.32
N GLU A 57 8.33 -16.14 -22.89
CA GLU A 57 7.35 -16.86 -22.07
C GLU A 57 7.25 -16.24 -20.66
N VAL A 58 8.39 -15.88 -20.07
CA VAL A 58 8.46 -15.20 -18.78
C VAL A 58 7.87 -13.79 -18.88
N ASN A 59 8.22 -13.05 -19.92
CA ASN A 59 7.64 -11.72 -20.17
C ASN A 59 6.12 -11.79 -20.37
N LYS A 60 5.64 -12.80 -21.11
CA LYS A 60 4.21 -13.06 -21.31
C LYS A 60 3.49 -13.33 -20.00
N ALA A 61 4.11 -14.06 -19.07
CA ALA A 61 3.56 -14.34 -17.75
C ALA A 61 3.55 -13.11 -16.82
N LEU A 62 4.59 -12.27 -16.84
CA LEU A 62 4.67 -11.07 -15.99
C LEU A 62 3.81 -9.91 -16.48
N LYS A 63 3.51 -9.82 -17.78
CA LYS A 63 2.82 -8.67 -18.37
C LYS A 63 1.43 -8.38 -17.76
N PRO A 64 0.54 -9.37 -17.54
CA PRO A 64 -0.75 -9.13 -16.88
C PRO A 64 -0.57 -8.57 -15.47
N LEU A 65 0.32 -9.15 -14.68
CA LEU A 65 0.62 -8.68 -13.31
C LEU A 65 1.12 -7.23 -13.29
N ARG A 66 2.07 -6.87 -14.16
CA ARG A 66 2.55 -5.49 -14.28
C ARG A 66 1.46 -4.52 -14.73
N THR A 67 0.57 -4.96 -15.61
CA THR A 67 -0.55 -4.14 -16.09
C THR A 67 -1.53 -3.87 -14.95
N ALA A 68 -1.93 -4.90 -14.20
CA ALA A 68 -2.83 -4.77 -13.06
C ALA A 68 -2.22 -3.92 -11.94
N ALA A 69 -0.95 -4.15 -11.59
CA ALA A 69 -0.23 -3.36 -10.58
C ALA A 69 -0.06 -1.89 -11.01
N SER A 70 0.19 -1.62 -12.30
CA SER A 70 0.20 -0.26 -12.83
C SER A 70 -1.19 0.40 -12.77
N GLY A 71 -2.25 -0.39 -12.97
CA GLY A 71 -3.64 0.07 -12.85
C GLY A 71 -3.93 0.68 -11.48
N GLN A 72 -3.28 0.20 -10.43
CA GLN A 72 -3.45 0.73 -9.06
C GLN A 72 -3.03 2.20 -8.92
N SER A 73 -2.12 2.70 -9.77
CA SER A 73 -1.81 4.14 -9.80
C SER A 73 -2.96 4.98 -10.36
N ILE A 74 -3.71 4.43 -11.33
CA ILE A 74 -4.92 5.07 -11.87
C ILE A 74 -6.04 5.00 -10.85
N ALA A 75 -6.23 3.85 -10.21
CA ALA A 75 -7.23 3.65 -9.16
C ALA A 75 -7.04 4.65 -8.00
N LEU A 76 -5.80 4.81 -7.52
CA LEU A 76 -5.48 5.82 -6.49
C LEU A 76 -5.75 7.24 -6.99
N GLY A 77 -5.40 7.56 -8.24
CA GLY A 77 -5.70 8.86 -8.84
C GLY A 77 -7.20 9.16 -8.88
N ASN A 78 -8.03 8.16 -9.22
CA ASN A 78 -9.49 8.30 -9.18
C ASN A 78 -10.02 8.52 -7.76
N VAL A 79 -9.49 7.80 -6.77
CA VAL A 79 -9.85 8.00 -5.36
C VAL A 79 -9.49 9.42 -4.93
N LEU A 80 -8.28 9.91 -5.21
CA LEU A 80 -7.86 11.27 -4.88
C LEU A 80 -8.72 12.34 -5.55
N PHE A 81 -9.10 12.13 -6.81
CA PHE A 81 -10.01 13.01 -7.51
C PHE A 81 -11.37 13.10 -6.80
N GLN A 82 -11.98 11.96 -6.42
CA GLN A 82 -13.25 11.95 -5.70
C GLN A 82 -13.12 12.56 -4.29
N THR A 83 -12.01 12.29 -3.61
CA THR A 83 -11.68 12.93 -2.33
C THR A 83 -11.65 14.45 -2.46
N ARG A 84 -11.06 15.00 -3.52
CA ARG A 84 -11.03 16.44 -3.78
C ARG A 84 -12.42 17.01 -4.07
N LEU A 85 -13.24 16.31 -4.84
CA LEU A 85 -14.63 16.72 -5.09
C LEU A 85 -15.43 16.77 -3.78
N PHE A 86 -15.27 15.78 -2.91
CA PHE A 86 -15.88 15.78 -1.58
C PHE A 86 -15.37 16.96 -0.74
N ALA A 87 -14.05 17.13 -0.63
CA ALA A 87 -13.43 18.20 0.14
C ALA A 87 -13.88 19.60 -0.30
N ASN A 88 -13.94 19.84 -1.61
CA ASN A 88 -14.41 21.11 -2.16
C ASN A 88 -15.88 21.37 -1.80
N LYS A 89 -16.72 20.33 -1.72
CA LYS A 89 -18.10 20.47 -1.26
C LYS A 89 -18.21 20.69 0.24
N THR A 90 -17.33 20.08 1.03
CA THR A 90 -17.25 20.38 2.47
C THR A 90 -16.85 21.85 2.70
N LEU A 91 -15.85 22.36 1.97
CA LEU A 91 -15.46 23.76 2.05
C LEU A 91 -16.61 24.71 1.65
N GLN A 92 -17.32 24.40 0.56
CA GLN A 92 -18.52 25.16 0.17
C GLN A 92 -19.58 25.14 1.26
N LEU A 93 -19.83 24.00 1.91
CA LEU A 93 -20.79 23.91 3.02
C LEU A 93 -20.36 24.85 4.16
N VAL A 94 -19.09 24.78 4.57
CA VAL A 94 -18.55 25.63 5.64
C VAL A 94 -18.70 27.11 5.32
N ASP A 95 -18.42 27.52 4.08
CA ASP A 95 -18.57 28.91 3.65
C ASP A 95 -20.04 29.36 3.61
N THR A 96 -20.98 28.48 3.23
CA THR A 96 -22.42 28.77 3.29
C THR A 96 -22.97 28.85 4.72
N LEU A 97 -22.32 28.20 5.69
CA LEU A 97 -22.70 28.28 7.10
C LEU A 97 -22.25 29.60 7.74
N GLU A 98 -21.13 30.16 7.29
CA GLU A 98 -20.61 31.45 7.77
C GLU A 98 -21.37 32.65 7.16
N ALA A 99 -21.88 32.52 5.94
CA ALA A 99 -22.60 33.59 5.26
C ALA A 99 -24.07 33.68 5.72
N ALA A 100 -24.42 34.75 6.45
CA ALA A 100 -25.78 35.02 6.91
C ALA A 100 -26.82 35.20 5.77
N ASP A 101 -26.37 35.63 4.58
CA ASP A 101 -27.20 35.90 3.38
C ASP A 101 -26.87 34.99 2.18
N SER A 102 -26.37 33.78 2.43
CA SER A 102 -26.02 32.83 1.35
C SER A 102 -27.18 32.60 0.38
N LYS A 103 -27.04 33.01 -0.89
CA LYS A 103 -27.96 32.68 -2.00
C LYS A 103 -27.92 31.19 -2.38
N VAL A 104 -26.92 30.45 -1.91
CA VAL A 104 -26.84 29.00 -2.13
C VAL A 104 -27.68 28.32 -1.07
N GLU A 105 -28.69 27.58 -1.52
CA GLU A 105 -29.53 26.77 -0.63
C GLU A 105 -28.68 25.65 0.00
N LYS A 106 -28.57 25.66 1.34
CA LYS A 106 -27.85 24.64 2.12
C LYS A 106 -28.25 23.19 1.73
N PRO A 107 -29.53 22.87 1.43
CA PRO A 107 -29.93 21.56 0.92
C PRO A 107 -29.16 21.10 -0.33
N ASP A 108 -28.94 21.97 -1.33
CA ASP A 108 -28.25 21.60 -2.59
C ASP A 108 -26.77 21.25 -2.36
N VAL A 109 -26.11 21.94 -1.41
CA VAL A 109 -24.70 21.65 -1.08
C VAL A 109 -24.59 20.31 -0.35
N ILE A 110 -25.50 20.04 0.59
CA ILE A 110 -25.54 18.78 1.34
C ILE A 110 -25.82 17.60 0.41
N GLU A 111 -26.79 17.71 -0.51
CA GLU A 111 -27.07 16.66 -1.49
C GLU A 111 -25.85 16.34 -2.36
N LYS A 112 -25.15 17.37 -2.86
CA LYS A 112 -23.92 17.19 -3.64
C LYS A 112 -22.79 16.58 -2.80
N LEU A 113 -22.71 16.92 -1.52
CA LEU A 113 -21.74 16.35 -0.59
C LEU A 113 -21.99 14.86 -0.37
N ILE A 114 -23.24 14.46 -0.15
CA ILE A 114 -23.65 13.06 0.00
C ILE A 114 -23.40 12.28 -1.31
N TYR A 115 -23.72 12.88 -2.45
CA TYR A 115 -23.42 12.30 -3.77
C TYR A 115 -21.92 12.04 -3.94
N ASN A 116 -21.08 13.03 -3.66
CA ASN A 116 -19.62 12.89 -3.77
C ASN A 116 -19.07 11.84 -2.79
N ALA A 117 -19.61 11.76 -1.57
CA ALA A 117 -19.26 10.70 -0.62
C ALA A 117 -19.55 9.32 -1.21
N LYS A 118 -20.73 9.12 -1.80
CA LYS A 118 -21.10 7.87 -2.46
C LYS A 118 -20.13 7.50 -3.59
N THR A 119 -19.79 8.44 -4.47
CA THR A 119 -18.85 8.18 -5.58
C THR A 119 -17.43 7.89 -5.07
N ALA A 120 -17.00 8.52 -3.97
CA ALA A 120 -15.74 8.22 -3.32
C ALA A 120 -15.72 6.80 -2.72
N VAL A 121 -16.83 6.35 -2.10
CA VAL A 121 -17.01 4.96 -1.63
C VAL A 121 -16.87 3.98 -2.79
N GLU A 122 -17.61 4.18 -3.88
CA GLU A 122 -17.57 3.32 -5.07
C GLU A 122 -16.17 3.21 -5.68
N SER A 123 -15.44 4.33 -5.73
CA SER A 123 -14.06 4.38 -6.21
C SER A 123 -13.10 3.61 -5.31
N CYS A 124 -13.26 3.74 -3.98
CA CYS A 124 -12.48 3.00 -3.00
C CYS A 124 -12.75 1.48 -3.06
N GLU A 125 -14.02 1.08 -3.20
CA GLU A 125 -14.39 -0.33 -3.30
C GLU A 125 -13.86 -0.97 -4.58
N THR A 126 -13.93 -0.24 -5.70
CA THR A 126 -13.32 -0.68 -6.96
C THR A 126 -11.81 -0.86 -6.80
N ALA A 127 -11.11 0.15 -6.29
CA ALA A 127 -9.66 0.09 -6.06
C ALA A 127 -9.25 -1.05 -5.11
N ALA A 128 -10.03 -1.29 -4.05
CA ALA A 128 -9.79 -2.39 -3.12
C ALA A 128 -9.90 -3.78 -3.79
N LYS A 129 -10.90 -3.97 -4.67
CA LYS A 129 -11.07 -5.21 -5.44
C LYS A 129 -9.94 -5.40 -6.43
N GLU A 130 -9.59 -4.36 -7.19
CA GLU A 130 -8.50 -4.45 -8.15
C GLU A 130 -7.15 -4.78 -7.46
N MET A 131 -6.92 -4.29 -6.24
CA MET A 131 -5.73 -4.64 -5.45
C MET A 131 -5.74 -6.12 -5.02
N GLU A 132 -6.92 -6.71 -4.76
CA GLU A 132 -7.06 -8.14 -4.49
C GLU A 132 -6.76 -8.97 -5.75
N GLU A 133 -7.22 -8.52 -6.92
CA GLU A 133 -6.88 -9.14 -8.20
C GLU A 133 -5.36 -9.14 -8.44
N VAL A 134 -4.62 -8.09 -8.04
CA VAL A 134 -3.14 -8.09 -8.11
C VAL A 134 -2.55 -9.21 -7.24
N SER A 135 -3.12 -9.46 -6.05
CA SER A 135 -2.68 -10.57 -5.18
C SER A 135 -2.90 -11.94 -5.85
N GLU A 136 -4.06 -12.15 -6.46
CA GLU A 136 -4.39 -13.38 -7.17
C GLU A 136 -3.50 -13.59 -8.39
N LEU A 137 -3.32 -12.53 -9.20
CA LEU A 137 -2.43 -12.53 -10.35
C LEU A 137 -0.99 -12.78 -9.95
N THR A 138 -0.53 -12.28 -8.81
CA THR A 138 0.81 -12.57 -8.29
C THR A 138 0.99 -14.07 -8.08
N THR A 139 0.04 -14.70 -7.37
CA THR A 139 0.07 -16.15 -7.10
C THR A 139 0.03 -16.97 -8.39
N SER A 140 -0.90 -16.64 -9.29
CA SER A 140 -1.06 -17.31 -10.59
C SER A 140 0.18 -17.16 -11.47
N THR A 141 0.78 -15.96 -11.49
CA THR A 141 1.99 -15.68 -12.26
C THR A 141 3.15 -16.55 -11.79
N ILE A 142 3.38 -16.62 -10.48
CA ILE A 142 4.45 -17.45 -9.89
C ILE A 142 4.25 -18.94 -10.21
N GLN A 143 3.01 -19.44 -10.12
CA GLN A 143 2.68 -20.82 -10.48
C GLN A 143 2.94 -21.09 -11.97
N SER A 144 2.59 -20.15 -12.85
CA SER A 144 2.79 -20.28 -14.30
C SER A 144 4.27 -20.23 -14.71
N LEU A 145 5.10 -19.52 -13.96
CA LEU A 145 6.53 -19.37 -14.24
C LEU A 145 7.33 -20.64 -13.92
N ARG A 146 6.90 -21.43 -12.94
CA ARG A 146 7.60 -22.65 -12.51
C ARG A 146 7.91 -23.62 -13.67
N PRO A 147 6.92 -24.08 -14.47
CA PRO A 147 7.19 -24.98 -15.60
C PRO A 147 7.98 -24.31 -16.73
N VAL A 148 7.96 -22.98 -16.85
CA VAL A 148 8.73 -22.24 -17.86
C VAL A 148 10.22 -22.26 -17.49
N ILE A 149 10.52 -22.03 -16.21
CA ILE A 149 11.88 -22.04 -15.69
C ILE A 149 12.46 -23.46 -15.68
N ASP A 150 11.67 -24.46 -15.26
CA ASP A 150 12.09 -25.88 -15.24
C ASP A 150 12.51 -26.40 -16.62
N LYS A 151 11.91 -25.89 -17.70
CA LYS A 151 12.27 -26.26 -19.09
C LYS A 151 13.58 -25.64 -19.58
N THR A 152 14.07 -24.60 -18.89
CA THR A 152 15.20 -23.81 -19.36
C THR A 152 16.54 -24.44 -18.96
N SER A 153 16.65 -25.06 -17.78
CA SER A 153 17.72 -26.00 -17.44
C SER A 153 17.40 -26.78 -16.16
N ASN A 154 18.07 -27.93 -15.96
CA ASN A 154 17.86 -28.82 -14.80
C ASN A 154 18.08 -28.15 -13.43
N ASN A 155 18.73 -26.96 -13.37
CA ASN A 155 18.99 -26.21 -12.14
C ASN A 155 18.44 -24.76 -12.15
N ALA A 156 17.75 -24.33 -13.22
CA ALA A 156 17.27 -22.95 -13.36
C ALA A 156 16.28 -22.57 -12.24
N SER A 157 15.41 -23.50 -11.86
CA SER A 157 14.40 -23.25 -10.81
C SER A 157 15.01 -23.09 -9.43
N ALA A 158 16.09 -23.80 -9.10
CA ALA A 158 16.79 -23.62 -7.84
C ALA A 158 17.48 -22.24 -7.74
N ALA A 159 17.90 -21.67 -8.88
CA ALA A 159 18.51 -20.35 -8.93
C ALA A 159 17.47 -19.21 -8.86
N VAL A 160 16.24 -19.43 -9.30
CA VAL A 160 15.18 -18.42 -9.31
C VAL A 160 14.29 -18.50 -8.07
N PHE A 161 13.92 -19.68 -7.59
CA PHE A 161 13.06 -19.86 -6.42
C PHE A 161 13.87 -19.99 -5.13
N THR A 162 14.73 -19.00 -4.88
CA THR A 162 15.48 -18.88 -3.63
C THR A 162 14.55 -18.42 -2.49
N GLU A 163 15.02 -18.55 -1.25
CA GLU A 163 14.32 -18.01 -0.08
C GLU A 163 14.11 -16.50 -0.21
N GLU A 164 15.13 -15.77 -0.67
CA GLU A 164 15.06 -14.33 -0.92
C GLU A 164 13.97 -13.95 -1.93
N ASN A 165 13.90 -14.65 -3.07
CA ASN A 165 12.88 -14.36 -4.08
C ASN A 165 11.48 -14.77 -3.61
N SER A 166 11.38 -15.79 -2.76
CA SER A 166 10.12 -16.15 -2.09
C SER A 166 9.66 -15.06 -1.12
N GLN A 167 10.60 -14.46 -0.38
CA GLN A 167 10.31 -13.31 0.48
C GLN A 167 9.81 -12.10 -0.32
N VAL A 168 10.41 -11.81 -1.49
CA VAL A 168 9.96 -10.73 -2.38
C VAL A 168 8.50 -10.93 -2.83
N VAL A 169 8.11 -12.17 -3.17
CA VAL A 169 6.72 -12.51 -3.52
C VAL A 169 5.80 -12.32 -2.31
N ASN A 170 6.22 -12.73 -1.11
CA ASN A 170 5.44 -12.53 0.10
C ASN A 170 5.25 -11.04 0.45
N GLU A 171 6.27 -10.22 0.23
CA GLU A 171 6.20 -8.77 0.41
C GLU A 171 5.22 -8.13 -0.58
N LEU A 172 5.20 -8.58 -1.85
CA LEU A 172 4.18 -8.17 -2.82
C LEU A 172 2.76 -8.51 -2.34
N LEU A 173 2.54 -9.76 -1.92
CA LEU A 173 1.23 -10.22 -1.43
C LEU A 173 0.78 -9.48 -0.15
N LYS A 174 1.73 -9.13 0.73
CA LYS A 174 1.41 -8.34 1.92
C LYS A 174 1.04 -6.92 1.55
N ALA A 175 1.80 -6.30 0.64
CA ALA A 175 1.56 -4.94 0.17
C ALA A 175 0.19 -4.78 -0.52
N THR A 176 -0.21 -5.74 -1.35
CA THR A 176 -1.53 -5.73 -1.99
C THR A 176 -2.67 -5.87 -0.97
N ARG A 177 -2.54 -6.78 0.00
CA ARG A 177 -3.53 -6.93 1.08
C ARG A 177 -3.65 -5.65 1.91
N GLU A 178 -2.52 -5.07 2.29
CA GLU A 178 -2.48 -3.80 3.00
C GLU A 178 -3.16 -2.67 2.19
N GLY A 179 -2.85 -2.56 0.90
CA GLY A 179 -3.46 -1.57 0.01
C GLY A 179 -4.97 -1.72 -0.10
N SER A 180 -5.46 -2.97 -0.22
CA SER A 180 -6.89 -3.25 -0.24
C SER A 180 -7.57 -2.84 1.07
N THR A 181 -6.95 -3.12 2.22
CA THR A 181 -7.45 -2.68 3.53
C THR A 181 -7.49 -1.15 3.64
N LEU A 182 -6.46 -0.44 3.19
CA LEU A 182 -6.41 1.03 3.22
C LEU A 182 -7.48 1.67 2.34
N PHE A 183 -7.73 1.12 1.14
CA PHE A 183 -8.85 1.57 0.31
C PHE A 183 -10.20 1.35 1.00
N ARG A 184 -10.41 0.19 1.64
CA ARG A 184 -11.65 -0.07 2.39
C ARG A 184 -11.82 0.89 3.57
N GLN A 185 -10.76 1.18 4.31
CA GLN A 185 -10.80 2.15 5.41
C GLN A 185 -11.16 3.55 4.90
N THR A 186 -10.56 3.95 3.77
CA THR A 186 -10.86 5.23 3.11
C THR A 186 -12.32 5.28 2.65
N GLY A 187 -12.82 4.20 2.03
CA GLY A 187 -14.22 4.07 1.66
C GLY A 187 -15.16 4.13 2.87
N GLN A 188 -14.82 3.47 3.98
CA GLN A 188 -15.62 3.52 5.20
C GLN A 188 -15.73 4.94 5.76
N TYR A 189 -14.63 5.71 5.75
CA TYR A 189 -14.67 7.11 6.14
C TYR A 189 -15.70 7.91 5.32
N TYR A 190 -15.71 7.76 3.99
CA TYR A 190 -16.66 8.48 3.14
C TYR A 190 -18.10 8.00 3.32
N ARG A 191 -18.29 6.70 3.58
CA ARG A 191 -19.60 6.16 3.90
C ARG A 191 -20.14 6.80 5.18
N ASP A 192 -19.34 6.80 6.26
CA ASP A 192 -19.71 7.40 7.53
C ASP A 192 -19.97 8.90 7.42
N ALA A 193 -19.14 9.61 6.65
CA ALA A 193 -19.34 11.03 6.37
C ALA A 193 -20.64 11.28 5.58
N GLY A 194 -20.93 10.48 4.56
CA GLY A 194 -22.15 10.58 3.76
C GLY A 194 -23.42 10.33 4.58
N GLU A 195 -23.41 9.32 5.47
CA GLU A 195 -24.51 9.07 6.40
C GLU A 195 -24.68 10.23 7.40
N HIS A 196 -23.56 10.75 7.92
CA HIS A 196 -23.56 11.88 8.85
C HIS A 196 -24.26 13.11 8.29
N PHE A 197 -24.06 13.43 7.02
CA PHE A 197 -24.69 14.60 6.38
C PHE A 197 -26.15 14.38 5.97
N ARG A 198 -26.69 13.16 6.07
CA ARG A 198 -28.14 12.93 5.82
C ARG A 198 -29.02 13.44 6.96
N ASP A 199 -28.48 13.54 8.17
CA ASP A 199 -29.18 14.07 9.35
C ASP A 199 -29.10 15.60 9.40
N ASP A 200 -29.68 16.28 8.40
CA ASP A 200 -29.70 17.76 8.32
C ASP A 200 -30.50 18.39 9.49
N GLU A 201 -31.38 17.63 10.15
CA GLU A 201 -32.08 18.12 11.34
C GLU A 201 -31.10 18.43 12.48
N ALA A 202 -30.07 17.60 12.66
CA ALA A 202 -29.03 17.85 13.64
C ALA A 202 -28.20 19.11 13.34
N LEU A 203 -27.91 19.42 12.06
CA LEU A 203 -27.22 20.66 11.65
C LEU A 203 -28.05 21.90 12.01
N ARG A 204 -29.35 21.83 11.77
CA ARG A 204 -30.27 22.94 12.01
C ARG A 204 -30.51 23.16 13.49
N ALA A 205 -30.62 22.08 14.26
CA ALA A 205 -30.84 22.14 15.70
C ALA A 205 -29.62 22.70 16.45
N ASN A 206 -28.41 22.37 16.00
CA ASN A 206 -27.16 22.77 16.64
C ASN A 206 -26.15 23.29 15.60
N PRO A 207 -26.26 24.55 15.17
CA PRO A 207 -25.34 25.11 14.20
C PRO A 207 -23.90 25.14 14.76
N PRO A 208 -22.89 24.79 13.95
CA PRO A 208 -21.50 24.81 14.40
C PRO A 208 -21.05 26.22 14.76
N SER A 209 -20.17 26.34 15.76
CA SER A 209 -19.63 27.64 16.16
C SER A 209 -18.69 28.22 15.09
N PRO A 210 -18.45 29.54 15.08
CA PRO A 210 -17.45 30.15 14.20
C PRO A 210 -16.04 29.55 14.35
N GLU A 211 -15.66 29.13 15.56
CA GLU A 211 -14.39 28.44 15.81
C GLU A 211 -14.36 27.05 15.17
N GLU A 212 -15.44 26.26 15.31
CA GLU A 212 -15.57 24.94 14.67
C GLU A 212 -15.46 25.08 13.13
N ILE A 213 -16.21 26.03 12.56
CA ILE A 213 -16.18 26.39 11.13
C ILE A 213 -14.74 26.69 10.67
N ASN A 214 -14.03 27.54 11.41
CA ASN A 214 -12.67 27.92 11.06
C ASN A 214 -11.68 26.76 11.15
N VAL A 215 -11.76 25.93 12.19
CA VAL A 215 -10.89 24.74 12.33
C VAL A 215 -11.12 23.77 11.17
N VAL A 216 -12.39 23.49 10.84
CA VAL A 216 -12.74 22.56 9.76
C VAL A 216 -12.26 23.10 8.41
N ARG A 217 -12.50 24.39 8.14
CA ARG A 217 -11.99 25.08 6.94
C ARG A 217 -10.48 24.92 6.80
N GLN A 218 -9.73 25.29 7.83
CA GLN A 218 -8.26 25.21 7.82
C GLN A 218 -7.79 23.78 7.55
N ARG A 219 -8.39 22.78 8.21
CA ARG A 219 -8.03 21.36 8.06
C ARG A 219 -8.30 20.84 6.66
N TRP A 220 -9.46 21.14 6.09
CA TRP A 220 -9.80 20.73 4.71
C TRP A 220 -8.96 21.46 3.66
N THR A 221 -8.68 22.76 3.84
CA THR A 221 -7.80 23.50 2.93
C THR A 221 -6.37 22.94 2.95
N ALA A 222 -5.83 22.67 4.14
CA ALA A 222 -4.50 22.06 4.27
C ALA A 222 -4.47 20.67 3.62
N PHE A 223 -5.49 19.85 3.87
CA PHE A 223 -5.63 18.52 3.27
C PHE A 223 -5.71 18.57 1.74
N VAL A 224 -6.58 19.41 1.15
CA VAL A 224 -6.68 19.55 -0.31
C VAL A 224 -5.36 19.99 -0.94
N THR A 225 -4.66 20.91 -0.27
CA THR A 225 -3.35 21.39 -0.73
C THR A 225 -2.35 20.24 -0.77
N SER A 226 -2.29 19.41 0.29
CA SER A 226 -1.34 18.31 0.34
C SER A 226 -1.65 17.23 -0.71
N LEU A 227 -2.92 16.96 -1.03
CA LEU A 227 -3.31 16.01 -2.08
C LEU A 227 -2.76 16.34 -3.46
N GLY A 228 -2.59 17.63 -3.79
CA GLY A 228 -2.06 18.07 -5.08
C GLY A 228 -0.67 17.51 -5.39
N ASP A 229 0.20 17.43 -4.37
CA ASP A 229 1.58 16.94 -4.52
C ASP A 229 1.63 15.43 -4.78
N TYR A 230 0.62 14.67 -4.33
CA TYR A 230 0.58 13.21 -4.52
C TYR A 230 0.24 12.83 -5.95
N GLU A 231 -0.72 13.52 -6.58
CA GLU A 231 -1.24 13.14 -7.91
C GLU A 231 -0.20 13.26 -9.02
N ALA A 232 0.70 14.24 -8.92
CA ALA A 232 1.71 14.53 -9.94
C ALA A 232 2.67 13.35 -10.23
N ASP A 233 2.86 12.47 -9.24
CA ASP A 233 3.79 11.34 -9.35
C ASP A 233 3.12 10.03 -9.77
N LEU A 234 1.80 9.88 -9.59
CA LEU A 234 1.11 8.60 -9.79
C LEU A 234 1.23 8.09 -11.24
N SER A 235 1.10 8.99 -12.21
CA SER A 235 1.30 8.68 -13.63
C SER A 235 2.70 8.10 -13.89
N LYS A 236 3.74 8.69 -13.30
CA LYS A 236 5.14 8.24 -13.47
C LYS A 236 5.36 6.90 -12.79
N ILE A 237 4.81 6.70 -11.60
CA ILE A 237 4.88 5.43 -10.86
C ILE A 237 4.21 4.31 -11.66
N GLY A 238 2.97 4.52 -12.12
CA GLY A 238 2.24 3.56 -12.93
C GLY A 238 2.99 3.19 -14.22
N ALA A 239 3.49 4.20 -14.95
CA ALA A 239 4.30 3.97 -16.15
C ALA A 239 5.55 3.13 -15.85
N ALA A 240 6.25 3.39 -14.74
CA ALA A 240 7.42 2.62 -14.33
C ALA A 240 7.06 1.16 -13.98
N ILE A 241 5.96 0.93 -13.25
CA ILE A 241 5.46 -0.43 -12.97
C ILE A 241 5.13 -1.17 -14.27
N ARG A 242 4.45 -0.51 -15.21
CA ARG A 242 4.02 -1.12 -16.48
C ARG A 242 5.19 -1.50 -17.36
N LEU A 243 6.15 -0.57 -17.53
CA LEU A 243 7.28 -0.76 -18.43
C LEU A 243 8.35 -1.69 -17.84
N GLY A 244 8.49 -1.71 -16.52
CA GLY A 244 9.54 -2.44 -15.83
C GLY A 244 10.93 -1.82 -16.02
N PRO A 245 11.98 -2.50 -15.49
CA PRO A 245 13.31 -1.94 -15.51
C PRO A 245 13.82 -1.84 -16.94
N LYS A 246 14.44 -0.71 -17.30
CA LYS A 246 15.16 -0.61 -18.58
C LYS A 246 16.30 -1.64 -18.55
N VAL A 247 16.45 -2.41 -19.64
CA VAL A 247 17.45 -3.49 -19.75
C VAL A 247 18.87 -3.07 -19.32
N HIS A 248 19.26 -1.82 -19.59
CA HIS A 248 20.56 -1.27 -19.16
C HIS A 248 20.67 -1.00 -17.65
N GLU A 249 19.58 -0.58 -17.01
CA GLU A 249 19.49 -0.31 -15.58
C GLU A 249 19.43 -1.62 -14.79
N ALA A 250 18.67 -2.59 -15.32
CA ALA A 250 18.69 -3.98 -14.90
C ALA A 250 20.11 -4.59 -14.92
N ARG A 251 20.89 -4.32 -15.98
CA ARG A 251 22.29 -4.77 -16.11
C ARG A 251 23.22 -4.11 -15.10
N ARG A 252 23.01 -2.82 -14.78
CA ARG A 252 23.76 -2.10 -13.74
C ARG A 252 23.45 -2.69 -12.37
N LEU A 253 22.18 -2.95 -12.05
CA LEU A 253 21.76 -3.55 -10.79
C LEU A 253 22.22 -5.00 -10.67
N GLY A 254 22.00 -5.85 -11.67
CA GLY A 254 22.46 -7.25 -11.63
C GLY A 254 23.97 -7.40 -11.42
N ARG A 255 24.79 -6.52 -12.02
CA ARG A 255 26.25 -6.47 -11.77
C ARG A 255 26.61 -5.97 -10.38
N LEU A 256 25.80 -5.09 -9.80
CA LEU A 256 25.99 -4.58 -8.45
C LEU A 256 25.69 -5.68 -7.43
N TRP A 257 24.58 -6.40 -7.60
CA TRP A 257 24.12 -7.45 -6.69
C TRP A 257 25.00 -8.70 -6.75
N SER A 258 25.47 -9.10 -7.94
CA SER A 258 26.44 -10.19 -8.10
C SER A 258 27.82 -9.89 -7.50
N ARG A 259 28.17 -8.61 -7.28
CA ARG A 259 29.37 -8.21 -6.53
C ARG A 259 29.16 -8.31 -5.02
N PHE A 260 27.99 -7.95 -4.51
CA PHE A 260 27.68 -8.05 -3.07
C PHE A 260 27.43 -9.49 -2.60
N GLY A 261 26.86 -10.35 -3.45
CA GLY A 261 26.64 -11.77 -3.14
C GLY A 261 27.92 -12.62 -3.06
N LYS A 262 29.04 -12.16 -3.66
CA LYS A 262 30.32 -12.88 -3.63
C LYS A 262 31.18 -12.57 -2.40
N THR A 263 30.87 -11.52 -1.64
CA THR A 263 31.65 -11.10 -0.47
C THR A 263 31.16 -11.70 0.87
N SER A 264 30.09 -12.49 0.89
CA SER A 264 29.46 -12.94 2.16
C SER A 264 29.84 -14.36 2.61
N THR A 265 30.68 -15.11 1.89
CA THR A 265 30.97 -16.52 2.21
C THR A 265 32.45 -16.85 2.46
N GLN A 266 33.31 -15.84 2.58
CA GLN A 266 34.72 -16.06 2.84
C GLN A 266 35.27 -15.03 3.83
N ASP A 267 34.81 -15.13 5.09
CA ASP A 267 35.62 -14.85 6.29
C ASP A 267 34.76 -15.01 7.54
N ARG A 268 34.68 -16.24 8.06
CA ARG A 268 34.35 -16.48 9.47
C ARG A 268 34.74 -17.90 9.91
N THR A 269 36.02 -18.03 10.24
CA THR A 269 36.57 -19.03 11.16
C THR A 269 37.71 -18.28 11.86
N THR A 270 37.57 -17.73 13.06
CA THR A 270 37.52 -18.46 14.33
C THR A 270 37.35 -17.49 15.53
N THR A 271 36.42 -17.86 16.43
CA THR A 271 36.50 -17.78 17.92
C THR A 271 36.27 -16.43 18.65
N PRO A 272 35.58 -16.44 19.82
CA PRO A 272 34.77 -15.32 20.30
C PRO A 272 35.42 -14.51 21.44
N ALA A 273 35.11 -13.22 21.48
CA ALA A 273 35.30 -12.38 22.65
C ALA A 273 34.08 -11.46 22.85
N GLN A 274 33.27 -11.78 23.85
CA GLN A 274 32.59 -10.79 24.68
C GLN A 274 33.21 -10.87 26.08
N PRO A 275 33.04 -9.89 26.99
CA PRO A 275 32.30 -8.61 26.89
C PRO A 275 33.08 -7.39 27.45
N ARG A 276 32.62 -6.16 27.17
CA ARG A 276 32.76 -5.04 28.13
C ARG A 276 31.49 -4.18 28.17
N THR A 277 30.92 -4.15 29.37
CA THR A 277 29.85 -3.33 29.93
C THR A 277 30.34 -1.94 30.29
N ILE A 278 29.47 -0.92 30.13
CA ILE A 278 29.26 0.24 31.04
C ILE A 278 27.76 0.60 30.89
N LEU A 279 26.89 0.16 31.80
CA LEU A 279 26.27 0.91 32.93
C LEU A 279 25.70 2.28 32.52
N ASP A 280 24.37 2.41 32.38
CA ASP A 280 23.32 2.58 33.41
C ASP A 280 23.07 4.05 33.79
N ALA A 281 21.81 4.48 33.62
CA ALA A 281 21.16 5.50 34.42
C ALA A 281 19.64 5.26 34.45
N ASN A 282 19.22 4.45 35.45
CA ASN A 282 18.10 4.67 36.39
C ASN A 282 16.65 4.75 35.86
N THR A 283 15.85 3.69 36.03
CA THR A 283 14.98 3.31 37.22
C THR A 283 13.63 4.04 37.22
N SER A 284 12.46 3.46 37.52
CA SER A 284 12.14 2.30 38.36
C SER A 284 10.67 1.85 38.17
N ASP A 285 10.46 0.53 38.32
CA ASP A 285 9.36 -0.22 38.97
C ASP A 285 7.88 -0.01 38.62
N HIS A 286 7.27 -1.04 38.02
CA HIS A 286 6.51 -2.06 38.79
C HIS A 286 6.13 -3.25 37.89
N ALA A 287 6.39 -4.47 38.37
CA ALA A 287 5.81 -5.72 37.84
C ALA A 287 4.55 -6.09 38.64
N PRO A 288 3.63 -6.86 38.03
CA PRO A 288 3.53 -8.25 38.46
C PRO A 288 3.38 -9.27 37.30
N ALA A 289 3.77 -10.50 37.63
CA ALA A 289 3.89 -11.66 36.76
C ALA A 289 2.56 -12.26 36.26
N ARG A 290 2.58 -12.84 35.04
CA ARG A 290 1.89 -14.07 34.55
C ARG A 290 2.06 -14.19 33.01
N PRO A 291 1.63 -15.31 32.39
CA PRO A 291 2.28 -16.61 32.26
C PRO A 291 3.07 -16.78 30.95
N ARG A 292 3.96 -17.78 30.89
CA ARG A 292 4.62 -18.23 29.66
C ARG A 292 3.60 -18.85 28.71
N GLU A 293 3.16 -18.11 27.71
CA GLU A 293 2.59 -18.71 26.49
C GLU A 293 3.72 -19.05 25.52
N ARG A 294 3.90 -20.36 25.31
CA ARG A 294 4.70 -20.88 24.20
C ARG A 294 4.02 -20.46 22.91
N ASN A 295 4.57 -19.45 22.24
CA ASN A 295 4.28 -19.15 20.84
C ASN A 295 4.76 -20.32 19.96
N VAL A 296 3.88 -21.30 19.77
CA VAL A 296 4.02 -22.33 18.74
C VAL A 296 3.59 -21.70 17.41
N SER A 297 4.60 -21.20 16.69
CA SER A 297 4.68 -20.93 15.25
C SER A 297 3.39 -21.01 14.40
N PHE A 298 2.72 -19.87 14.22
CA PHE A 298 1.75 -19.65 13.13
C PHE A 298 2.38 -19.85 11.74
N LEU A 299 3.70 -19.60 11.60
CA LEU A 299 4.47 -19.81 10.38
C LEU A 299 4.60 -21.29 9.97
N ARG A 300 4.47 -22.24 10.90
CA ARG A 300 4.56 -23.68 10.57
C ARG A 300 3.26 -24.23 9.99
N SER A 301 2.12 -23.61 10.32
CA SER A 301 0.80 -23.96 9.79
C SER A 301 0.64 -23.59 8.30
N ILE A 302 1.18 -22.45 7.88
CA ILE A 302 1.07 -21.96 6.50
C ILE A 302 2.02 -22.73 5.56
N TRP A 303 3.24 -23.05 6.02
CA TRP A 303 4.14 -23.93 5.28
C TRP A 303 3.62 -25.36 5.14
N GLN A 304 2.90 -25.88 6.15
CA GLN A 304 2.24 -27.18 6.04
C GLN A 304 1.03 -27.16 5.09
N TRP A 305 0.30 -26.05 4.97
CA TRP A 305 -0.79 -25.93 4.00
C TRP A 305 -0.27 -25.92 2.55
N ILE A 306 0.82 -25.21 2.29
CA ILE A 306 1.49 -25.19 0.98
C ILE A 306 2.08 -26.57 0.67
N LEU A 307 2.82 -27.19 1.60
CA LEU A 307 3.41 -28.52 1.38
C LEU A 307 2.36 -29.65 1.29
N ALA A 308 1.22 -29.54 1.99
CA ALA A 308 0.13 -30.51 1.91
C ALA A 308 -0.58 -30.47 0.54
N HIS A 309 -0.67 -29.30 -0.11
CA HIS A 309 -1.15 -29.20 -1.49
C HIS A 309 -0.12 -29.65 -2.54
N PHE A 310 1.17 -29.70 -2.20
CA PHE A 310 2.24 -30.19 -3.07
C PHE A 310 2.66 -31.66 -2.80
N SER A 311 1.98 -32.37 -1.90
CA SER A 311 2.30 -33.76 -1.52
C SER A 311 1.17 -34.78 -1.79
N THR A 312 0.35 -34.59 -2.83
CA THR A 312 -0.56 -35.62 -3.35
C THR A 312 -0.18 -36.03 -4.77
N LYS A 313 1.00 -36.66 -4.92
CA LYS A 313 1.24 -37.62 -6.00
C LYS A 313 2.44 -38.52 -5.68
N LYS A 314 2.16 -39.62 -4.97
CA LYS A 314 2.78 -40.94 -5.19
C LYS A 314 2.14 -41.96 -4.25
N ASN A 315 1.32 -42.85 -4.81
CA ASN A 315 1.32 -44.31 -4.59
C ASN A 315 -0.04 -44.93 -4.94
N LYS A 316 -0.26 -45.19 -6.23
CA LYS A 316 -0.49 -46.51 -6.84
C LYS A 316 -0.81 -46.32 -8.32
#